data_AF-A0A5P8LTF0-F1
#
_entry.id   AF-A0A5P8LTF0-F1
#
_cell.length_a   1.000
_cell.length_b   1.000
_cell.length_c   1.000
_cell.angle_alpha   90.00
_cell.angle_beta   90.00
_cell.angle_gamma   90.00
#
_symmetry.space_group_name_H-M   'P 1'
#
loop_
_entity.id
_entity.type
_entity.pdbx_description
1 polymer ?
#
loop_
_entity_poly.entity_id
_entity_poly.type
_entity_poly.pdbx_seq_one_letter_code
_entity_poly.pdbx_strand_id
1 'polypeptide(L)'
;MATTGPLGETRRPLATELLIVVAALLAVQLWTGTLWKRVVGPSVRNLPLADALGVDGFGAFLASSFVYSGPLVASLVVIAAVYVRARNLPVGTALPGRSDLALVALAVVTPAVLIGVTDLVGNVTGVPFKTLVLTAYAERAPFTFVAGTTLARVFVAVPLALVLNQVLVQGSVRSITSSDTAIVLTTLLGAFVLGDQGLVGGIGETPKYVGVGLFALASLAVHVSRTRFDARWIRAVAAVPAVLFVVLSGTQWVASIDSIAAGLYGFANLATLGVAAYTYERTDSLLVPALAYASLFVTSEAIVFLFEPGPL
;
A
#
# COMPACT_ATOMS: atom_id res chain seq x y z
N MET A 1 -10.05 17.17 -52.37
CA MET A 1 -10.72 17.59 -51.12
C MET A 1 -10.73 16.38 -50.20
N ALA A 2 -9.88 16.41 -49.16
CA ALA A 2 -9.60 15.27 -48.31
C ALA A 2 -10.66 15.12 -47.21
N THR A 3 -11.13 13.89 -47.04
CA THR A 3 -12.02 13.43 -45.97
C THR A 3 -11.24 13.30 -44.67
N THR A 4 -11.47 14.20 -43.71
CA THR A 4 -11.04 14.00 -42.32
C THR A 4 -12.09 13.15 -41.61
N GLY A 5 -11.86 11.83 -41.55
CA GLY A 5 -12.63 10.96 -40.67
C GLY A 5 -12.43 11.36 -39.21
N PRO A 6 -13.41 11.11 -38.32
CA PRO A 6 -13.17 11.23 -36.90
C PRO A 6 -12.10 10.20 -36.53
N LEU A 7 -10.97 10.68 -36.00
CA LEU A 7 -9.99 9.83 -35.33
C LEU A 7 -10.73 9.05 -34.26
N GLY A 8 -10.96 7.76 -34.51
CA GLY A 8 -11.59 6.87 -33.56
C GLY A 8 -10.77 6.91 -32.28
N GLU A 9 -11.31 7.55 -31.24
CA GLU A 9 -10.94 7.27 -29.87
C GLU A 9 -11.02 5.75 -29.72
N THR A 10 -9.86 5.11 -29.72
CA THR A 10 -9.72 3.70 -29.47
C THR A 10 -10.06 3.52 -28.00
N ARG A 11 -11.36 3.43 -27.68
CA ARG A 11 -11.86 3.02 -26.37
C ARG A 11 -11.30 1.64 -26.11
N ARG A 12 -10.12 1.58 -25.48
CA ARG A 12 -9.53 0.33 -25.02
C ARG A 12 -10.57 -0.34 -24.14
N PRO A 13 -10.93 -1.61 -24.42
CA PRO A 13 -11.91 -2.29 -23.60
C PRO A 13 -11.37 -2.36 -22.18
N LEU A 14 -12.17 -1.87 -21.23
CA LEU A 14 -11.85 -1.74 -19.81
C LEU A 14 -11.40 -3.07 -19.16
N ALA A 15 -11.77 -4.20 -19.77
CA ALA A 15 -11.24 -5.53 -19.49
C ALA A 15 -9.73 -5.66 -19.67
N THR A 16 -9.21 -5.14 -20.76
CA THR A 16 -7.77 -5.06 -20.99
C THR A 16 -7.12 -4.14 -19.97
N GLU A 17 -7.79 -3.05 -19.60
CA GLU A 17 -7.28 -2.01 -18.71
C GLU A 17 -7.12 -2.51 -17.26
N LEU A 18 -8.12 -3.22 -16.73
CA LEU A 18 -8.04 -3.92 -15.44
C LEU A 18 -7.09 -5.12 -15.49
N LEU A 19 -7.07 -5.91 -16.57
CA LEU A 19 -6.11 -7.02 -16.70
C LEU A 19 -4.67 -6.54 -16.69
N ILE A 20 -4.38 -5.38 -17.29
CA ILE A 20 -3.07 -4.74 -17.23
C ILE A 20 -2.74 -4.27 -15.80
N VAL A 21 -3.71 -3.74 -15.04
CA VAL A 21 -3.51 -3.40 -13.61
C VAL A 21 -3.18 -4.65 -12.80
N VAL A 22 -3.93 -5.73 -12.98
CA VAL A 22 -3.68 -7.01 -12.30
C VAL A 22 -2.32 -7.57 -12.66
N ALA A 23 -1.99 -7.61 -13.95
CA ALA A 23 -0.70 -8.07 -14.42
C ALA A 23 0.44 -7.20 -13.85
N ALA A 24 0.26 -5.88 -13.75
CA ALA A 24 1.24 -4.98 -13.15
C ALA A 24 1.39 -5.20 -11.64
N LEU A 25 0.28 -5.36 -10.91
CA LEU A 25 0.30 -5.69 -9.48
C LEU A 25 1.01 -7.04 -9.24
N LEU A 26 0.67 -8.06 -10.01
CA LEU A 26 1.33 -9.37 -9.96
C LEU A 26 2.81 -9.29 -10.33
N ALA A 27 3.18 -8.48 -11.33
CA ALA A 27 4.57 -8.29 -11.73
C ALA A 27 5.38 -7.60 -10.63
N VAL A 28 4.84 -6.53 -10.02
CA VAL A 28 5.47 -5.86 -8.88
C VAL A 28 5.63 -6.84 -7.72
N GLN A 29 4.60 -7.60 -7.38
CA GLN A 29 4.65 -8.57 -6.28
C GLN A 29 5.61 -9.73 -6.57
N LEU A 30 5.63 -10.27 -7.79
CA LEU A 30 6.58 -11.31 -8.20
C LEU A 30 8.02 -10.79 -8.12
N TRP A 31 8.22 -9.54 -8.53
CA TRP A 31 9.50 -8.85 -8.42
C TRP A 31 9.92 -8.68 -6.96
N THR A 32 9.13 -8.02 -6.12
CA THR A 32 9.50 -7.70 -4.73
C THR A 32 9.51 -8.92 -3.81
N GLY A 33 8.62 -9.88 -4.05
CA GLY A 33 8.47 -11.10 -3.26
C GLY A 33 9.44 -12.19 -3.68
N THR A 34 9.26 -12.74 -4.87
CA THR A 34 9.98 -13.96 -5.28
C THR A 34 11.35 -13.65 -5.87
N LEU A 35 11.42 -12.82 -6.91
CA LEU A 35 12.66 -12.58 -7.65
C LEU A 35 13.68 -11.80 -6.81
N TRP A 36 13.22 -10.78 -6.09
CA TRP A 36 14.07 -9.99 -5.21
C TRP A 36 14.59 -10.84 -4.06
N LYS A 37 13.73 -11.51 -3.27
CA LYS A 37 14.18 -12.27 -2.10
C LYS A 37 15.06 -13.47 -2.46
N ARG A 38 14.79 -14.15 -3.59
CA ARG A 38 15.48 -15.41 -3.95
C ARG A 38 16.64 -15.27 -4.91
N VAL A 39 16.66 -14.25 -5.76
CA VAL A 39 17.64 -14.12 -6.85
C VAL A 39 18.51 -12.89 -6.66
N VAL A 40 17.92 -11.70 -6.65
CA VAL A 40 18.68 -10.44 -6.69
C VAL A 40 19.23 -10.08 -5.31
N GLY A 41 18.39 -10.20 -4.27
CA GLY A 41 18.71 -9.84 -2.90
C GLY A 41 19.95 -10.54 -2.34
N PRO A 42 20.11 -11.86 -2.47
CA PRO A 42 21.32 -12.55 -2.03
C PRO A 42 22.59 -11.99 -2.66
N SER A 43 22.58 -11.69 -3.96
CA SER A 43 23.73 -11.11 -4.66
C SER A 43 24.07 -9.70 -4.17
N VAL A 44 23.06 -8.85 -3.93
CA VAL A 44 23.27 -7.49 -3.42
C VAL A 44 23.73 -7.51 -1.96
N ARG A 45 23.20 -8.42 -1.14
CA ARG A 45 23.59 -8.57 0.28
C ARG A 45 25.05 -8.98 0.46
N ASN A 46 25.60 -9.77 -0.47
CA ASN A 46 26.97 -10.28 -0.39
C ASN A 46 28.03 -9.29 -0.89
N LEU A 47 27.66 -8.06 -1.25
CA LEU A 47 28.61 -7.03 -1.64
C LEU A 47 29.44 -6.58 -0.41
N PRO A 48 30.78 -6.45 -0.51
CA PRO A 48 31.68 -6.10 0.60
C PRO A 48 31.61 -4.60 0.93
N LEU A 49 30.42 -4.11 1.27
CA LEU A 49 30.12 -2.69 1.40
C LEU A 49 30.60 -2.05 2.69
N ALA A 50 30.58 -2.79 3.80
CA ALA A 50 31.08 -2.29 5.08
C ALA A 50 32.57 -1.92 4.96
N ASP A 51 33.34 -2.82 4.34
CA ASP A 51 34.78 -2.63 4.10
C ASP A 51 35.03 -1.50 3.07
N ALA A 52 34.21 -1.41 2.02
CA ALA A 52 34.36 -0.40 0.99
C ALA A 52 33.99 1.03 1.44
N LEU A 53 33.03 1.17 2.35
CA LEU A 53 32.57 2.46 2.88
C LEU A 53 33.33 2.88 4.15
N GLY A 54 34.15 1.99 4.73
CA GLY A 54 34.89 2.26 5.96
C GLY A 54 33.98 2.58 7.16
N VAL A 55 32.82 1.92 7.23
CA VAL A 55 31.82 2.15 8.28
C VAL A 55 31.59 0.88 9.07
N ASP A 56 31.56 1.03 10.40
CA ASP A 56 31.48 -0.10 11.32
C ASP A 56 30.14 -0.12 12.07
N GLY A 57 29.79 -1.27 12.65
CA GLY A 57 28.66 -1.41 13.56
C GLY A 57 27.32 -0.96 12.95
N PHE A 58 26.66 0.01 13.58
CA PHE A 58 25.35 0.49 13.14
C PHE A 58 25.40 1.22 11.78
N GLY A 59 26.49 1.91 11.48
CA GLY A 59 26.65 2.57 10.18
C GLY A 59 26.78 1.56 9.05
N ALA A 60 27.49 0.45 9.28
CA ALA A 60 27.53 -0.70 8.35
C ALA A 60 26.14 -1.32 8.15
N PHE A 61 25.37 -1.47 9.22
CA PHE A 61 24.01 -1.99 9.16
C PHE A 61 23.07 -1.09 8.33
N LEU A 62 23.11 0.23 8.54
CA LEU A 62 22.29 1.15 7.75
C LEU A 62 22.75 1.19 6.29
N ALA A 63 24.05 1.30 6.04
CA ALA A 63 24.60 1.29 4.69
C ALA A 63 24.20 0.03 3.93
N SER A 64 24.36 -1.15 4.53
CA SER A 64 23.93 -2.42 3.93
C SER A 64 22.40 -2.47 3.73
N SER A 65 21.61 -1.94 4.66
CA SER A 65 20.15 -1.86 4.52
C SER A 65 19.72 -0.98 3.35
N PHE A 66 20.33 0.20 3.18
CA PHE A 66 20.02 1.11 2.07
C PHE A 66 20.56 0.59 0.74
N VAL A 67 21.72 -0.06 0.71
CA VAL A 67 22.25 -0.62 -0.54
C VAL A 67 21.49 -1.86 -0.96
N TYR A 68 21.04 -2.68 -0.01
CA TYR A 68 20.09 -3.75 -0.29
C TYR A 68 18.76 -3.17 -0.81
N SER A 69 18.19 -2.18 -0.13
CA SER A 69 16.87 -1.66 -0.44
C SER A 69 16.83 -0.70 -1.63
N GLY A 70 17.94 -0.06 -1.95
CA GLY A 70 18.04 0.99 -2.97
C GLY A 70 17.67 0.51 -4.38
N PRO A 71 18.27 -0.57 -4.89
CA PRO A 71 17.90 -1.11 -6.20
C PRO A 71 16.48 -1.66 -6.23
N LEU A 72 15.93 -2.13 -5.09
CA LEU A 72 14.52 -2.51 -4.99
C LEU A 72 13.61 -1.28 -5.17
N VAL A 73 13.89 -0.17 -4.48
CA VAL A 73 13.13 1.07 -4.63
C VAL A 73 13.31 1.66 -6.04
N ALA A 74 14.53 1.66 -6.57
CA ALA A 74 14.82 2.16 -7.92
C ALA A 74 14.07 1.35 -8.99
N SER A 75 14.06 0.02 -8.87
CA SER A 75 13.30 -0.84 -9.80
C SER A 75 11.79 -0.62 -9.70
N LEU A 76 11.23 -0.38 -8.50
CA LEU A 76 9.82 0.01 -8.34
C LEU A 76 9.50 1.33 -9.06
N VAL A 77 10.36 2.34 -8.93
CA VAL A 77 10.22 3.62 -9.64
C VAL A 77 10.29 3.42 -11.16
N VAL A 78 11.21 2.58 -11.65
CA VAL A 78 11.32 2.25 -13.08
C VAL A 78 10.06 1.54 -13.56
N ILE A 79 9.57 0.52 -12.84
CA ILE A 79 8.33 -0.20 -13.19
C ILE A 79 7.16 0.78 -13.24
N ALA A 80 7.02 1.66 -12.24
CA ALA A 80 5.99 2.68 -12.19
C ALA A 80 6.10 3.67 -13.37
N ALA A 81 7.30 4.17 -13.67
CA ALA A 81 7.52 5.10 -14.77
C ALA A 81 7.22 4.47 -16.13
N VAL A 82 7.64 3.22 -16.35
CA VAL A 82 7.33 2.45 -17.56
C VAL A 82 5.82 2.25 -17.68
N TYR A 83 5.16 1.88 -16.58
CA TYR A 83 3.71 1.70 -16.54
C TYR A 83 2.96 2.99 -16.90
N VAL A 84 3.30 4.09 -16.22
CA VAL A 84 2.70 5.40 -16.43
C VAL A 84 2.90 5.89 -17.86
N ARG A 85 4.10 5.73 -18.41
CA ARG A 85 4.42 6.10 -19.79
C ARG A 85 3.71 5.22 -20.81
N ALA A 86 3.63 3.91 -20.58
CA ALA A 86 2.92 2.99 -21.48
C ALA A 86 1.40 3.23 -21.48
N ARG A 87 0.88 3.78 -20.37
CA ARG A 87 -0.56 4.01 -20.15
C ARG A 87 -1.00 5.46 -20.29
N ASN A 88 -0.05 6.39 -20.45
CA ASN A 88 -0.29 7.84 -20.43
C ASN A 88 -1.16 8.28 -19.24
N LEU A 89 -0.87 7.75 -18.05
CA LEU A 89 -1.63 8.10 -16.84
C LEU A 89 -1.17 9.45 -16.30
N PRO A 90 -2.10 10.36 -15.94
CA PRO A 90 -1.74 11.54 -15.18
C PRO A 90 -1.34 11.10 -13.77
N VAL A 91 -0.06 11.22 -13.46
CA VAL A 91 0.45 11.03 -12.09
C VAL A 91 0.66 12.39 -11.49
N GLY A 92 0.03 12.60 -10.34
CA GLY A 92 0.12 13.82 -9.56
C GLY A 92 1.54 14.04 -9.01
N THR A 93 2.37 14.75 -9.77
CA THR A 93 3.73 15.16 -9.38
C THR A 93 3.79 16.58 -8.83
N ALA A 94 2.63 17.25 -8.71
CA ALA A 94 2.54 18.57 -8.12
C ALA A 94 3.00 18.54 -6.66
N LEU A 95 3.70 19.58 -6.23
CA LEU A 95 3.96 19.81 -4.82
C LEU A 95 2.71 20.43 -4.18
N PRO A 96 2.31 19.99 -2.97
CA PRO A 96 1.13 20.55 -2.32
C PRO A 96 1.34 22.05 -2.04
N GLY A 97 0.32 22.83 -2.37
CA GLY A 97 0.32 24.28 -2.16
C GLY A 97 -0.05 24.65 -0.72
N ARG A 98 -0.02 25.96 -0.41
CA ARG A 98 -0.48 26.47 0.90
C ARG A 98 -1.96 26.16 1.17
N SER A 99 -2.77 26.06 0.12
CA SER A 99 -4.19 25.66 0.19
C SER A 99 -4.37 24.23 0.70
N ASP A 100 -3.35 23.38 0.53
CA ASP A 100 -3.45 21.95 0.78
C ASP A 100 -2.95 21.58 2.19
N LEU A 101 -2.53 22.55 2.99
CA LEU A 101 -1.99 22.33 4.33
C LEU A 101 -2.97 21.59 5.25
N ALA A 102 -4.27 21.84 5.12
CA ALA A 102 -5.29 21.10 5.87
C ALA A 102 -5.33 19.61 5.48
N LEU A 103 -5.11 19.29 4.20
CA LEU A 103 -5.07 17.91 3.70
C LEU A 103 -3.75 17.22 4.09
N VAL A 104 -2.64 17.95 4.07
CA VAL A 104 -1.36 17.47 4.60
C VAL A 104 -1.46 17.18 6.10
N ALA A 105 -2.06 18.10 6.87
CA ALA A 105 -2.30 17.90 8.30
C ALA A 105 -3.20 16.67 8.54
N LEU A 106 -4.28 16.53 7.78
CA LEU A 106 -5.15 15.35 7.85
C LEU A 106 -4.39 14.05 7.58
N ALA A 107 -3.55 14.02 6.54
CA ALA A 107 -2.72 12.88 6.17
C ALA A 107 -1.74 12.47 7.26
N VAL A 108 -1.11 13.44 7.93
CA VAL A 108 -0.13 13.17 8.99
C VAL A 108 -0.79 12.85 10.33
N VAL A 109 -1.83 13.58 10.71
CA VAL A 109 -2.46 13.49 12.04
C VAL A 109 -3.36 12.27 12.15
N THR A 110 -4.08 11.89 11.09
CA THR A 110 -5.04 10.77 11.17
C THR A 110 -4.38 9.45 11.57
N PRO A 111 -3.27 9.00 10.93
CA PRO A 111 -2.58 7.79 11.35
C PRO A 111 -2.08 7.91 12.79
N ALA A 112 -1.51 9.06 13.16
CA ALA A 112 -0.95 9.27 14.50
C ALA A 112 -2.01 9.14 15.61
N VAL A 113 -3.16 9.80 15.42
CA VAL A 113 -4.28 9.75 16.36
C VAL A 113 -4.88 8.36 16.46
N LEU A 114 -5.10 7.68 15.32
CA LEU A 114 -5.69 6.34 15.32
C LEU A 114 -4.77 5.32 15.99
N ILE A 115 -3.46 5.41 15.75
CA ILE A 115 -2.47 4.55 16.39
C ILE A 115 -2.38 4.85 17.90
N GLY A 116 -2.38 6.11 18.32
CA GLY A 116 -2.44 6.49 19.73
C GLY A 116 -3.71 6.02 20.46
N VAL A 117 -4.87 6.12 19.80
CA VAL A 117 -6.13 5.58 20.34
C VAL A 117 -6.09 4.05 20.43
N THR A 118 -5.48 3.39 19.45
CA THR A 118 -5.30 1.93 19.45
C THR A 118 -4.44 1.49 20.63
N ASP A 119 -3.32 2.17 20.88
CA ASP A 119 -2.46 1.93 22.04
C ASP A 119 -3.20 2.16 23.36
N LEU A 120 -3.93 3.27 23.50
CA LEU A 120 -4.71 3.57 24.70
C LEU A 120 -5.75 2.48 25.00
N VAL A 121 -6.44 1.98 23.96
CA VAL A 121 -7.38 0.86 24.12
C VAL A 121 -6.64 -0.45 24.40
N GLY A 122 -5.48 -0.69 23.78
CA GLY A 122 -4.61 -1.83 24.07
C GLY A 122 -4.22 -1.88 25.56
N ASN A 123 -3.77 -0.74 26.09
CA ASN A 123 -3.43 -0.57 27.50
C ASN A 123 -4.62 -0.84 28.45
N VAL A 124 -5.82 -0.38 28.11
CA VAL A 124 -7.03 -0.63 28.90
C VAL A 124 -7.51 -2.09 28.81
N THR A 125 -7.28 -2.75 27.67
CA THR A 125 -7.73 -4.12 27.41
C THR A 125 -6.69 -5.20 27.70
N GLY A 126 -5.48 -4.80 28.11
CA GLY A 126 -4.37 -5.71 28.42
C GLY A 126 -3.71 -6.32 27.18
N VAL A 127 -3.85 -5.70 26.00
CA VAL A 127 -3.25 -6.12 24.74
C VAL A 127 -2.16 -5.13 24.35
N PRO A 128 -0.87 -5.46 24.56
CA PRO A 128 0.22 -4.55 24.25
C PRO A 128 0.31 -4.27 22.75
N PHE A 129 0.46 -3.01 22.38
CA PHE A 129 0.56 -2.55 20.99
C PHE A 129 1.69 -3.23 20.21
N LYS A 130 2.81 -3.56 20.86
CA LYS A 130 3.93 -4.32 20.29
C LYS A 130 3.56 -5.71 19.79
N THR A 131 2.52 -6.33 20.36
CA THR A 131 2.00 -7.62 19.90
C THR A 131 1.18 -7.48 18.62
N LEU A 132 0.59 -6.30 18.38
CA LEU A 132 -0.18 -5.99 17.17
C LEU A 132 0.72 -5.64 15.99
N VAL A 133 1.81 -4.90 16.26
CA VAL A 133 2.79 -4.49 15.23
C VAL A 133 3.90 -5.54 15.04
N LEU A 134 3.93 -6.58 15.86
CA LEU A 134 4.94 -7.66 15.84
C LEU A 134 6.38 -7.11 15.91
N THR A 135 6.56 -6.02 16.63
CA THR A 135 7.85 -5.32 16.73
C THR A 135 8.17 -5.13 18.20
N ALA A 136 9.40 -5.41 18.62
CA ALA A 136 9.83 -5.23 20.00
C ALA A 136 11.23 -4.62 20.04
N TYR A 137 11.40 -3.66 20.93
CA TYR A 137 12.69 -3.04 21.24
C TYR A 137 13.09 -3.35 22.68
N ALA A 138 14.37 -3.61 22.91
CA ALA A 138 14.90 -3.71 24.26
C ALA A 138 14.83 -2.34 24.96
N GLU A 139 14.64 -2.32 26.28
CA GLU A 139 14.54 -1.09 27.09
C GLU A 139 15.76 -0.16 26.95
N ARG A 140 16.94 -0.72 26.67
CA ARG A 140 18.18 0.04 26.46
C ARG A 140 18.52 0.23 24.98
N ALA A 141 17.58 -0.02 24.07
CA ALA A 141 17.81 0.20 22.65
C ALA A 141 18.13 1.68 22.41
N PRO A 142 19.25 2.01 21.75
CA PRO A 142 19.58 3.40 21.50
C PRO A 142 18.60 3.99 20.49
N PHE A 143 18.18 5.24 20.72
CA PHE A 143 17.27 5.96 19.82
C PHE A 143 17.75 5.96 18.37
N THR A 144 19.06 6.06 18.15
CA THR A 144 19.67 6.00 16.81
C THR A 144 19.38 4.69 16.09
N PHE A 145 19.35 3.56 16.81
CA PHE A 145 19.01 2.25 16.26
C PHE A 145 17.55 2.18 15.81
N VAL A 146 16.63 2.64 16.66
CA VAL A 146 15.20 2.69 16.35
C VAL A 146 14.91 3.64 15.19
N ALA A 147 15.47 4.85 15.23
CA ALA A 147 15.31 5.83 14.17
C ALA A 147 15.84 5.32 12.82
N GLY A 148 17.01 4.68 12.80
CA GLY A 148 17.59 4.18 11.54
C GLY A 148 16.87 2.95 10.99
N THR A 149 16.40 2.01 11.84
CA THR A 149 15.58 0.88 11.39
C THR A 149 14.21 1.35 10.86
N THR A 150 13.58 2.31 11.54
CA THR A 150 12.36 2.97 11.08
C THR A 150 12.58 3.67 9.73
N LEU A 151 13.71 4.40 9.58
CA LEU A 151 14.04 5.07 8.33
C LEU A 151 14.23 4.08 7.18
N ALA A 152 14.93 2.97 7.41
CA ALA A 152 15.09 1.91 6.41
C ALA A 152 13.75 1.28 6.02
N ARG A 153 12.85 1.05 7.00
CA ARG A 153 11.48 0.56 6.75
C ARG A 153 10.67 1.54 5.91
N VAL A 154 10.64 2.82 6.29
CA VAL A 154 9.93 3.89 5.58
C VAL A 154 10.46 4.04 4.14
N PHE A 155 11.78 3.96 3.96
CA PHE A 155 12.44 4.06 2.66
C PHE A 155 11.95 3.01 1.65
N VAL A 156 11.58 1.82 2.11
CA VAL A 156 11.04 0.76 1.23
C VAL A 156 9.52 0.77 1.18
N ALA A 157 8.88 0.85 2.34
CA ALA A 157 7.45 0.65 2.47
C ALA A 157 6.64 1.78 1.82
N VAL A 158 7.10 3.04 1.94
CA VAL A 158 6.39 4.19 1.38
C VAL A 158 6.39 4.18 -0.15
N PRO A 159 7.53 4.05 -0.85
CA PRO A 159 7.52 3.94 -2.32
C PRO A 159 6.70 2.75 -2.81
N LEU A 160 6.78 1.60 -2.15
CA LEU A 160 5.99 0.43 -2.50
C LEU A 160 4.49 0.73 -2.38
N ALA A 161 4.05 1.33 -1.28
CA ALA A 161 2.66 1.70 -1.06
C ALA A 161 2.15 2.73 -2.09
N LEU A 162 2.98 3.72 -2.45
CA LEU A 162 2.64 4.72 -3.46
C LEU A 162 2.48 4.09 -4.85
N VAL A 163 3.40 3.21 -5.24
CA VAL A 163 3.33 2.54 -6.55
C VAL A 163 2.09 1.67 -6.62
N LEU A 164 1.86 0.83 -5.61
CA LEU A 164 0.73 -0.10 -5.61
C LEU A 164 -0.61 0.64 -5.56
N ASN A 165 -0.79 1.53 -4.59
CA ASN A 165 -2.09 2.16 -4.37
C ASN A 165 -2.33 3.32 -5.33
N GLN A 166 -1.38 4.26 -5.44
CA GLN A 166 -1.71 5.54 -6.09
C GLN A 166 -1.41 5.48 -7.59
N VAL A 167 -0.29 4.86 -7.98
CA VAL A 167 0.10 4.76 -9.39
C VAL A 167 -0.67 3.67 -10.11
N LEU A 168 -0.63 2.43 -9.61
CA LEU A 168 -1.22 1.29 -10.30
C LEU A 168 -2.74 1.23 -10.12
N VAL A 169 -3.23 1.30 -8.88
CA VAL A 169 -4.67 1.17 -8.61
C VAL A 169 -5.42 2.48 -8.87
N GLN A 170 -5.14 3.54 -8.11
CA GLN A 170 -5.92 4.77 -8.19
C GLN A 170 -5.81 5.45 -9.55
N GLY A 171 -4.59 5.57 -10.10
CA GLY A 171 -4.37 6.12 -11.44
C GLY A 171 -5.18 5.38 -12.51
N SER A 172 -5.24 4.06 -12.43
CA SER A 172 -6.00 3.25 -13.39
C SER A 172 -7.50 3.35 -13.16
N VAL A 173 -7.97 3.31 -11.91
CA VAL A 173 -9.40 3.36 -11.58
C VAL A 173 -9.99 4.75 -11.88
N ARG A 174 -9.22 5.82 -11.67
CA ARG A 174 -9.60 7.21 -12.02
C ARG A 174 -9.82 7.39 -13.52
N SER A 175 -9.10 6.64 -14.36
CA SER A 175 -9.30 6.71 -15.82
C SER A 175 -10.61 6.09 -16.31
N ILE A 176 -11.32 5.34 -15.45
CA ILE A 176 -12.50 4.55 -15.83
C ILE A 176 -13.74 4.72 -14.92
N THR A 177 -13.61 5.41 -13.79
CA THR A 177 -14.70 5.62 -12.83
C THR A 177 -14.66 7.03 -12.26
N SER A 178 -15.66 7.39 -11.43
CA SER A 178 -15.65 8.66 -10.69
C SER A 178 -14.57 8.68 -9.61
N SER A 179 -14.13 9.89 -9.24
CA SER A 179 -13.17 10.14 -8.16
C SER A 179 -13.52 9.42 -6.85
N ASP A 180 -14.77 9.47 -6.41
CA ASP A 180 -15.20 8.81 -5.17
C ASP A 180 -15.07 7.28 -5.25
N THR A 181 -15.40 6.71 -6.42
CA THR A 181 -15.25 5.26 -6.65
C THR A 181 -13.77 4.86 -6.66
N ALA A 182 -12.91 5.71 -7.23
CA ALA A 182 -11.46 5.50 -7.23
C ALA A 182 -10.91 5.50 -5.80
N ILE A 183 -11.32 6.44 -4.95
CA ILE A 183 -10.91 6.47 -3.55
C ILE A 183 -11.30 5.19 -2.82
N VAL A 184 -12.57 4.77 -2.92
CA VAL A 184 -13.09 3.57 -2.24
C VAL A 184 -12.37 2.30 -2.74
N LEU A 185 -12.26 2.12 -4.06
CA LEU A 185 -11.61 0.94 -4.62
C LEU A 185 -10.12 0.89 -4.27
N THR A 186 -9.40 2.02 -4.32
CA THR A 186 -8.00 2.08 -3.89
C THR A 186 -7.85 1.74 -2.42
N THR A 187 -8.75 2.21 -1.56
CA THR A 187 -8.72 1.92 -0.13
C THR A 187 -8.91 0.42 0.13
N LEU A 188 -9.93 -0.19 -0.49
CA LEU A 188 -10.23 -1.61 -0.33
C LEU A 188 -9.13 -2.50 -0.92
N LEU A 189 -8.66 -2.19 -2.12
CA LEU A 189 -7.56 -2.89 -2.78
C LEU A 189 -6.26 -2.74 -2.00
N GLY A 190 -5.93 -1.52 -1.59
CA GLY A 190 -4.72 -1.23 -0.82
C GLY A 190 -4.72 -1.96 0.51
N ALA A 191 -5.87 -2.05 1.17
CA ALA A 191 -5.97 -2.75 2.44
C ALA A 191 -5.79 -4.28 2.27
N PHE A 192 -6.23 -4.83 1.14
CA PHE A 192 -5.97 -6.21 0.77
C PHE A 192 -4.50 -6.47 0.35
N VAL A 193 -3.90 -5.54 -0.40
CA VAL A 193 -2.54 -5.68 -0.98
C VAL A 193 -1.43 -5.38 0.04
N LEU A 194 -1.59 -4.34 0.87
CA LEU A 194 -0.54 -3.85 1.78
C LEU A 194 -0.67 -4.33 3.22
N GLY A 195 -1.80 -4.92 3.62
CA GLY A 195 -1.82 -5.60 4.90
C GLY A 195 -0.69 -6.63 4.92
N ASP A 196 0.17 -6.59 5.94
CA ASP A 196 1.16 -7.65 6.21
C ASP A 196 0.46 -9.02 6.27
N GLN A 197 -0.85 -8.97 6.56
CA GLN A 197 -1.78 -10.08 6.63
C GLN A 197 -2.94 -9.97 5.61
N GLY A 198 -3.01 -8.90 4.78
CA GLY A 198 -4.11 -8.63 3.85
C GLY A 198 -5.41 -8.30 4.58
N LEU A 199 -5.58 -7.06 5.02
CA LEU A 199 -6.72 -6.53 5.81
C LEU A 199 -6.98 -7.23 7.17
N VAL A 200 -6.44 -8.43 7.43
CA VAL A 200 -6.93 -9.43 8.39
C VAL A 200 -5.87 -10.47 8.69
N GLY A 201 -5.83 -11.07 9.86
CA GLY A 201 -4.96 -12.22 10.14
C GLY A 201 -4.93 -13.36 9.09
N GLY A 202 -3.75 -13.96 8.91
CA GLY A 202 -3.65 -15.41 8.70
C GLY A 202 -3.59 -15.97 7.28
N ILE A 203 -3.15 -15.20 6.27
CA ILE A 203 -2.98 -15.73 4.91
C ILE A 203 -1.49 -15.69 4.52
N GLY A 204 -0.87 -16.88 4.36
CA GLY A 204 0.52 -16.98 3.86
C GLY A 204 0.72 -16.30 2.49
N GLU A 205 1.97 -16.06 2.09
CA GLU A 205 2.31 -15.27 0.89
C GLU A 205 1.52 -15.72 -0.37
N THR A 206 1.38 -17.03 -0.60
CA THR A 206 0.75 -17.61 -1.81
C THR A 206 -0.75 -17.29 -1.98
N PRO A 207 -1.63 -17.51 -0.98
CA PRO A 207 -3.06 -17.18 -1.10
C PRO A 207 -3.38 -15.69 -1.21
N LYS A 208 -2.49 -14.78 -0.78
CA LYS A 208 -2.62 -13.33 -0.99
C LYS A 208 -2.62 -12.96 -2.48
N TYR A 209 -1.77 -13.63 -3.29
CA TYR A 209 -1.67 -13.37 -4.73
C TYR A 209 -2.89 -13.84 -5.51
N VAL A 210 -3.46 -14.98 -5.11
CA VAL A 210 -4.68 -15.53 -5.71
C VAL A 210 -5.86 -14.61 -5.42
N GLY A 211 -5.94 -14.05 -4.20
CA GLY A 211 -6.98 -13.11 -3.81
C GLY A 211 -6.98 -11.80 -4.61
N VAL A 212 -5.81 -11.17 -4.81
CA VAL A 212 -5.69 -9.95 -5.63
C VAL A 212 -6.17 -10.21 -7.06
N GLY A 213 -5.72 -11.33 -7.65
CA GLY A 213 -6.13 -11.73 -9.00
C GLY A 213 -7.63 -11.98 -9.10
N LEU A 214 -8.21 -12.74 -8.17
CA LEU A 214 -9.63 -13.05 -8.15
C LEU A 214 -10.50 -11.80 -7.94
N PHE A 215 -10.14 -10.93 -7.01
CA PHE A 215 -10.90 -9.70 -6.75
C PHE A 215 -10.90 -8.76 -7.94
N ALA A 216 -9.76 -8.62 -8.61
CA ALA A 216 -9.66 -7.75 -9.75
C ALA A 216 -10.34 -8.34 -11.01
N LEU A 217 -10.31 -9.66 -11.20
CA LEU A 217 -11.12 -10.36 -12.21
C LEU A 217 -12.63 -10.22 -11.92
N ALA A 218 -13.01 -10.28 -10.65
CA ALA A 218 -14.40 -10.11 -10.22
C ALA A 218 -14.88 -8.66 -10.42
N SER A 219 -14.08 -7.68 -10.03
CA SER A 219 -14.32 -6.25 -10.26
C SER A 219 -14.49 -5.94 -11.75
N LEU A 220 -13.69 -6.64 -12.58
CA LEU A 220 -13.81 -6.58 -14.02
C LEU A 220 -15.15 -7.13 -14.53
N ALA A 221 -15.57 -8.29 -14.05
CA ALA A 221 -16.86 -8.87 -14.43
C ALA A 221 -18.03 -7.90 -14.12
N VAL A 222 -18.02 -7.25 -12.95
CA VAL A 222 -19.02 -6.23 -12.56
C VAL A 222 -19.07 -5.10 -13.58
N HIS A 223 -17.93 -4.54 -13.96
CA HIS A 223 -17.90 -3.39 -14.84
C HIS A 223 -18.32 -3.74 -16.28
N VAL A 224 -17.83 -4.86 -16.81
CA VAL A 224 -18.22 -5.35 -18.15
C VAL A 224 -19.72 -5.59 -18.21
N SER A 225 -20.31 -6.15 -17.15
CA SER A 225 -21.75 -6.39 -17.10
C SER A 225 -22.57 -5.09 -17.19
N ARG A 226 -22.10 -4.01 -16.55
CA ARG A 226 -22.77 -2.71 -16.55
C ARG A 226 -22.73 -1.99 -17.89
N THR A 227 -21.68 -2.22 -18.67
CA THR A 227 -21.46 -1.55 -19.96
C THR A 227 -21.98 -2.33 -21.15
N ARG A 228 -22.01 -3.67 -21.09
CA ARG A 228 -22.41 -4.54 -22.21
C ARG A 228 -23.84 -5.05 -22.12
N PHE A 229 -24.44 -5.02 -20.94
CA PHE A 229 -25.77 -5.58 -20.74
C PHE A 229 -26.68 -4.57 -20.04
N ASP A 230 -27.85 -4.30 -20.62
CA ASP A 230 -28.88 -3.46 -20.00
C ASP A 230 -29.71 -4.21 -18.96
N ALA A 231 -29.67 -5.54 -19.00
CA ALA A 231 -30.37 -6.38 -18.05
C ALA A 231 -29.77 -6.25 -16.64
N ARG A 232 -30.55 -5.68 -15.71
CA ARG A 232 -30.15 -5.49 -14.31
C ARG A 232 -29.72 -6.78 -13.62
N TRP A 233 -30.30 -7.92 -13.99
CA TRP A 233 -29.97 -9.21 -13.40
C TRP A 233 -28.55 -9.68 -13.77
N ILE A 234 -28.07 -9.42 -14.99
CA ILE A 234 -26.69 -9.73 -15.42
C ILE A 234 -25.69 -8.86 -14.66
N ARG A 235 -26.04 -7.59 -14.42
CA ARG A 235 -25.24 -6.67 -13.60
C ARG A 235 -25.15 -7.12 -12.14
N ALA A 236 -26.25 -7.62 -11.59
CA ALA A 236 -26.29 -8.17 -10.24
C ALA A 236 -25.45 -9.45 -10.13
N VAL A 237 -25.60 -10.40 -11.06
CA VAL A 237 -24.85 -11.67 -11.08
C VAL A 237 -23.35 -11.44 -11.25
N ALA A 238 -22.94 -10.51 -12.12
CA ALA A 238 -21.52 -10.21 -12.31
C ALA A 238 -20.89 -9.47 -11.12
N ALA A 239 -21.70 -8.76 -10.31
CA ALA A 239 -21.27 -8.18 -9.05
C ALA A 239 -21.02 -9.23 -7.96
N VAL A 240 -21.68 -10.40 -8.06
CA VAL A 240 -21.62 -11.43 -7.01
C VAL A 240 -20.20 -11.80 -6.66
N PRO A 241 -19.27 -12.16 -7.56
CA PRO A 241 -17.93 -12.59 -7.15
C PRO A 241 -17.13 -11.50 -6.43
N ALA A 242 -17.30 -10.22 -6.80
CA ALA A 242 -16.57 -9.11 -6.19
C ALA A 242 -17.13 -8.80 -4.80
N VAL A 243 -18.47 -8.82 -4.69
CA VAL A 243 -19.17 -8.67 -3.42
C VAL A 243 -18.87 -9.85 -2.51
N LEU A 244 -18.94 -11.08 -3.00
CA LEU A 244 -18.62 -12.29 -2.25
C LEU A 244 -17.16 -12.23 -1.77
N PHE A 245 -16.24 -11.78 -2.61
CA PHE A 245 -14.84 -11.64 -2.23
C PHE A 245 -14.66 -10.61 -1.10
N VAL A 246 -15.27 -9.43 -1.22
CA VAL A 246 -15.22 -8.38 -0.17
C VAL A 246 -15.88 -8.87 1.11
N VAL A 247 -17.04 -9.51 1.01
CA VAL A 247 -17.77 -10.05 2.15
C VAL A 247 -16.95 -11.15 2.81
N LEU A 248 -16.45 -12.13 2.07
CA LEU A 248 -15.64 -13.23 2.61
C LEU A 248 -14.36 -12.72 3.26
N SER A 249 -13.65 -11.80 2.59
CA SER A 249 -12.44 -11.18 3.14
C SER A 249 -12.76 -10.37 4.40
N GLY A 250 -13.86 -9.61 4.40
CA GLY A 250 -14.33 -8.86 5.56
C GLY A 250 -14.82 -9.76 6.70
N THR A 251 -15.46 -10.88 6.41
CA THR A 251 -15.86 -11.86 7.45
C THR A 251 -14.66 -12.59 8.00
N GLN A 252 -13.69 -12.94 7.16
CA GLN A 252 -12.41 -13.45 7.62
C GLN A 252 -11.73 -12.41 8.49
N TRP A 253 -11.84 -11.11 8.13
CA TRP A 253 -11.35 -9.99 8.93
C TRP A 253 -11.81 -10.07 10.34
N VAL A 254 -13.13 -9.96 10.47
CA VAL A 254 -13.81 -9.94 11.74
C VAL A 254 -13.51 -11.22 12.52
N ALA A 255 -13.42 -12.36 11.84
CA ALA A 255 -13.09 -13.64 12.46
C ALA A 255 -11.64 -13.73 12.99
N SER A 256 -10.69 -12.94 12.46
CA SER A 256 -9.32 -12.90 12.97
C SER A 256 -9.09 -11.85 14.06
N ILE A 257 -10.12 -11.05 14.40
CA ILE A 257 -9.97 -10.00 15.41
C ILE A 257 -10.04 -10.68 16.78
N ASP A 258 -8.86 -11.02 17.30
CA ASP A 258 -8.72 -11.66 18.61
C ASP A 258 -8.90 -10.64 19.77
N SER A 259 -8.93 -9.34 19.48
CA SER A 259 -9.15 -8.28 20.47
C SER A 259 -9.68 -6.97 19.86
N ILE A 260 -10.32 -6.13 20.67
CA ILE A 260 -10.77 -4.79 20.26
C ILE A 260 -9.59 -3.95 19.74
N ALA A 261 -8.42 -4.05 20.39
CA ALA A 261 -7.20 -3.36 19.97
C ALA A 261 -6.71 -3.81 18.59
N ALA A 262 -6.77 -5.11 18.29
CA ALA A 262 -6.45 -5.63 16.95
C ALA A 262 -7.43 -5.09 15.88
N GLY A 263 -8.71 -4.99 16.21
CA GLY A 263 -9.72 -4.40 15.32
C GLY A 263 -9.47 -2.91 15.04
N LEU A 264 -9.15 -2.14 16.08
CA LEU A 264 -8.78 -0.72 15.96
C LEU A 264 -7.51 -0.52 15.14
N TYR A 265 -6.50 -1.37 15.33
CA TYR A 265 -5.27 -1.35 14.54
C TYR A 265 -5.55 -1.60 13.06
N GLY A 266 -6.37 -2.60 12.74
CA GLY A 266 -6.80 -2.87 11.36
C GLY A 266 -7.57 -1.69 10.76
N PHE A 267 -8.46 -1.07 11.55
CA PHE A 267 -9.18 0.13 11.14
C PHE A 267 -8.24 1.33 10.92
N ALA A 268 -7.21 1.51 11.76
CA ALA A 268 -6.22 2.58 11.60
C ALA A 268 -5.47 2.46 10.27
N ASN A 269 -5.10 1.24 9.87
CA ASN A 269 -4.48 0.97 8.58
C ASN A 269 -5.45 1.28 7.42
N LEU A 270 -6.70 0.82 7.51
CA LEU A 270 -7.73 1.07 6.49
C LEU A 270 -8.03 2.57 6.33
N ALA A 271 -8.17 3.29 7.45
CA ALA A 271 -8.41 4.73 7.46
C ALA A 271 -7.21 5.50 6.89
N THR A 272 -5.97 5.07 7.19
CA THR A 272 -4.76 5.67 6.59
C THR A 272 -4.77 5.53 5.08
N LEU A 273 -5.12 4.35 4.56
CA LEU A 273 -5.25 4.10 3.11
C LEU A 273 -6.34 4.99 2.49
N GLY A 274 -7.48 5.13 3.18
CA GLY A 274 -8.57 6.01 2.77
C GLY A 274 -8.17 7.47 2.70
N VAL A 275 -7.51 7.98 3.75
CA VAL A 275 -7.00 9.35 3.78
C VAL A 275 -5.92 9.56 2.71
N ALA A 276 -5.03 8.59 2.50
CA ALA A 276 -4.03 8.66 1.45
C ALA A 276 -4.66 8.74 0.05
N ALA A 277 -5.67 7.92 -0.24
CA ALA A 277 -6.38 7.95 -1.52
C ALA A 277 -7.20 9.24 -1.71
N TYR A 278 -7.88 9.69 -0.65
CA TYR A 278 -8.66 10.93 -0.66
C TYR A 278 -7.78 12.16 -0.88
N THR A 279 -6.68 12.27 -0.14
CA THR A 279 -5.77 13.41 -0.25
C THR A 279 -5.07 13.43 -1.61
N TYR A 280 -4.66 12.28 -2.15
CA TYR A 280 -4.13 12.20 -3.51
C TYR A 280 -5.11 12.75 -4.54
N GLU A 281 -6.39 12.37 -4.46
CA GLU A 281 -7.42 12.83 -5.41
C GLU A 281 -7.65 14.34 -5.34
N ARG A 282 -7.49 14.93 -4.15
CA ARG A 282 -7.73 16.36 -3.91
C ARG A 282 -6.53 17.25 -4.20
N THR A 283 -5.31 16.75 -3.98
CA THR A 283 -4.08 17.54 -4.16
C THR A 283 -3.31 17.21 -5.43
N ASP A 284 -3.66 16.11 -6.12
CA ASP A 284 -2.90 15.57 -7.27
C ASP A 284 -1.39 15.50 -6.96
N SER A 285 -1.05 15.02 -5.77
CA SER A 285 0.32 15.00 -5.25
C SER A 285 0.60 13.69 -4.54
N LEU A 286 1.63 12.96 -4.99
CA LEU A 286 2.11 11.75 -4.32
C LEU A 286 2.76 12.02 -2.96
N LEU A 287 3.13 13.27 -2.66
CA LEU A 287 3.79 13.62 -1.41
C LEU A 287 2.84 13.50 -0.21
N VAL A 288 1.57 13.87 -0.37
CA VAL A 288 0.59 13.83 0.74
C VAL A 288 0.28 12.39 1.18
N PRO A 289 0.00 11.43 0.27
CA PRO A 289 -0.08 10.02 0.60
C PRO A 289 1.22 9.46 1.20
N ALA A 290 2.38 9.91 0.72
CA ALA A 290 3.67 9.46 1.24
C ALA A 290 3.81 9.82 2.72
N LEU A 291 3.40 11.03 3.10
CA LEU A 291 3.36 11.50 4.48
C LEU A 291 2.37 10.71 5.33
N ALA A 292 1.22 10.31 4.80
CA ALA A 292 0.28 9.45 5.52
C ALA A 292 0.90 8.08 5.86
N TYR A 293 1.52 7.43 4.87
CA TYR A 293 2.19 6.15 5.09
C TYR A 293 3.39 6.27 6.02
N ALA A 294 4.22 7.31 5.84
CA ALA A 294 5.35 7.58 6.72
C ALA A 294 4.88 7.83 8.17
N SER A 295 3.83 8.62 8.36
CA SER A 295 3.25 8.89 9.68
C SER A 295 2.76 7.61 10.36
N LEU A 296 2.09 6.72 9.62
CA LEU A 296 1.65 5.43 10.13
C LEU A 296 2.84 4.59 10.65
N PHE A 297 3.91 4.43 9.84
CA PHE A 297 5.08 3.64 10.23
C PHE A 297 5.83 4.28 11.39
N VAL A 298 6.12 5.58 11.30
CA VAL A 298 6.85 6.31 12.35
C VAL A 298 6.09 6.31 13.67
N THR A 299 4.78 6.55 13.65
CA THR A 299 3.97 6.53 14.89
C THR A 299 3.93 5.12 15.49
N SER A 300 3.74 4.09 14.66
CA SER A 300 3.71 2.71 15.15
C SER A 300 5.02 2.32 15.85
N GLU A 301 6.17 2.66 15.24
CA GLU A 301 7.49 2.40 15.84
C GLU A 301 7.73 3.26 17.08
N ALA A 302 7.31 4.53 17.05
CA ALA A 302 7.47 5.44 18.18
C ALA A 302 6.68 4.98 19.40
N ILE A 303 5.47 4.45 19.23
CA ILE A 303 4.68 3.93 20.36
C ILE A 303 5.40 2.75 21.02
N VAL A 304 5.83 1.76 20.22
CA VAL A 304 6.53 0.58 20.74
C VAL A 304 7.80 0.99 21.48
N PHE A 305 8.57 1.92 20.92
CA PHE A 305 9.83 2.36 21.52
C PHE A 305 9.65 3.20 22.79
N LEU A 306 8.70 4.14 22.81
CA LEU A 306 8.55 5.10 23.91
C LEU A 306 7.69 4.58 25.05
N PHE A 307 6.70 3.72 24.77
CA PHE A 307 5.70 3.32 25.76
C PHE A 307 5.72 1.82 26.10
N GLU A 308 6.25 0.96 25.23
CA GLU A 308 6.25 -0.49 25.47
C GLU A 308 7.62 -1.21 25.33
N PRO A 309 8.73 -0.65 25.84
CA PRO A 309 10.02 -1.34 25.79
C PRO A 309 9.94 -2.74 26.43
N GLY A 310 10.60 -3.71 25.80
CA GLY A 310 10.70 -5.08 26.29
C GLY A 310 11.75 -5.20 27.41
N PRO A 311 11.53 -6.11 28.39
CA PRO A 311 12.57 -6.47 29.34
C PRO A 311 13.75 -7.14 28.61
N LEU A 312 14.95 -6.98 29.18
CA LEU A 312 16.18 -7.58 28.68
C LEU A 312 16.16 -9.12 28.75
#